data_AF-T1CG79-F1
#
_entry.id   AF-T1CG79-F1
#
_cell.length_a   1.000
_cell.length_b   1.000
_cell.length_c   1.000
_cell.angle_alpha   90.00
_cell.angle_beta   90.00
_cell.angle_gamma   90.00
#
_symmetry.space_group_name_H-M   'P 1'
#
loop_
_entity.id
_entity.type
_entity.pdbx_description
1 polymer ?
#
loop_
_entity_poly.entity_id
_entity_poly.type
_entity_poly.pdbx_seq_one_letter_code
_entity_poly.pdbx_strand_id
1 'polypeptide(L)'
;AQRSVVARRLKPVPIEAVARGYLAGSGWKDYQASGRISGIALPAGLQQAEQLPQPIFTPSTKAAAGSHDETIDFDRVVATLGADLAEQVRAATLALYRHAAAYAAQRGILIADTKFEFGLDAAGRLYVMDEMLTPDSSRFWPAAGYRIGTSPP
;
A
#
# COMPACT_ATOMS: atom_id res chain seq x y z
N ALA A 1 -18.13 -17.17 18.16
CA ALA A 1 -16.98 -16.72 17.36
C ALA A 1 -17.21 -15.26 16.95
N GLN A 2 -16.42 -14.31 17.46
CA GLN A 2 -16.54 -12.87 17.12
C GLN A 2 -15.31 -12.31 16.37
N ARG A 3 -14.27 -13.14 16.18
CA ARG A 3 -12.97 -12.76 15.60
C ARG A 3 -12.44 -13.84 14.65
N SER A 4 -13.35 -14.44 13.89
CA SER A 4 -13.02 -15.51 12.94
C SER A 4 -13.78 -15.26 11.65
N VAL A 5 -13.11 -15.47 10.52
CA VAL A 5 -13.66 -15.30 9.18
C VAL A 5 -13.55 -16.63 8.45
N VAL A 6 -14.62 -17.04 7.76
CA VAL A 6 -14.56 -18.15 6.81
C VAL A 6 -14.14 -17.56 5.47
N ALA A 7 -12.95 -17.95 5.00
CA ALA A 7 -12.36 -17.44 3.77
C ALA A 7 -12.15 -18.55 2.74
N ARG A 8 -12.17 -18.18 1.46
CA ARG A 8 -11.78 -19.06 0.36
C ARG A 8 -10.26 -19.24 0.37
N ARG A 9 -9.77 -20.47 0.21
CA ARG A 9 -8.34 -20.73 0.01
C ARG A 9 -7.92 -20.27 -1.39
N LEU A 10 -6.88 -19.45 -1.46
CA LEU A 10 -6.29 -18.93 -2.69
C LEU A 10 -4.80 -19.26 -2.73
N LYS A 11 -4.19 -19.23 -3.93
CA LYS A 11 -2.74 -19.25 -4.10
C LYS A 11 -2.21 -17.82 -3.90
N PRO A 12 -1.39 -17.54 -2.86
CA PRO A 12 -0.91 -16.18 -2.62
C PRO A 12 -0.08 -15.62 -3.76
N VAL A 13 -0.25 -14.33 -4.04
CA VAL A 13 0.67 -13.53 -4.86
C VAL A 13 1.79 -13.04 -3.94
N PRO A 14 3.08 -13.29 -4.25
CA PRO A 14 4.20 -13.04 -3.34
C PRO A 14 4.64 -11.56 -3.32
N ILE A 15 3.68 -10.63 -3.24
CA ILE A 15 3.91 -9.18 -3.25
C ILE A 15 3.06 -8.55 -2.15
N GLU A 16 3.69 -7.74 -1.31
CA GLU A 16 2.96 -6.81 -0.46
C GLU A 16 2.58 -5.57 -1.27
N ALA A 17 1.29 -5.41 -1.52
CA ALA A 17 0.78 -4.40 -2.42
C ALA A 17 0.44 -3.13 -1.63
N VAL A 18 1.43 -2.26 -1.44
CA VAL A 18 1.26 -1.03 -0.68
C VAL A 18 0.83 0.12 -1.59
N ALA A 19 -0.25 0.81 -1.19
CA ALA A 19 -0.63 2.10 -1.76
C ALA A 19 -0.36 3.22 -0.75
N ARG A 20 0.16 4.34 -1.24
CA ARG A 20 0.43 5.54 -0.44
C ARG A 20 -0.26 6.74 -1.06
N GLY A 21 -1.03 7.48 -0.26
CA GLY A 21 -1.50 8.82 -0.65
C GLY A 21 -0.83 9.93 0.13
N TYR A 22 -0.05 9.60 1.17
CA TYR A 22 0.71 10.55 1.97
C TYR A 22 2.15 10.07 2.15
N LEU A 23 3.06 11.02 2.31
CA LEU A 23 4.48 10.76 2.45
C LEU A 23 4.85 10.47 3.92
N ALA A 24 4.88 9.20 4.32
CA ALA A 24 5.19 8.81 5.69
C ALA A 24 5.96 7.48 5.78
N GLY A 25 6.40 7.14 6.99
CA GLY A 25 7.06 5.87 7.28
C GLY A 25 8.30 5.62 6.43
N SER A 26 8.45 4.40 5.89
CA SER A 26 9.55 4.05 4.99
C SER A 26 9.57 4.89 3.71
N GLY A 27 8.42 5.26 3.16
CA GLY A 27 8.35 6.10 1.97
C GLY A 27 8.94 7.51 2.20
N TRP A 28 8.77 8.07 3.41
CA TRP A 28 9.44 9.33 3.77
C TRP A 28 10.96 9.17 3.82
N LYS A 29 11.47 8.08 4.40
CA LYS A 29 12.91 7.79 4.46
C LYS A 29 13.53 7.66 3.06
N ASP A 30 12.87 6.92 2.17
CA ASP A 30 13.34 6.72 0.79
C ASP A 30 13.37 8.04 0.02
N TYR A 31 12.33 8.88 0.20
CA TYR A 31 12.25 10.20 -0.40
C TYR A 31 13.35 11.13 0.13
N GLN A 32 13.62 11.15 1.44
CA GLN A 32 14.72 11.94 1.99
C GLN A 32 16.08 11.51 1.43
N ALA A 33 16.28 10.21 1.20
CA ALA A 33 17.54 9.67 0.70
C ALA A 33 17.75 9.93 -0.80
N SER A 34 16.69 9.89 -1.60
CA SER A 34 16.83 9.84 -3.07
C SER A 34 15.85 10.70 -3.88
N GLY A 35 14.84 11.29 -3.23
CA GLY A 35 13.71 11.93 -3.89
C GLY A 35 12.75 10.95 -4.57
N ARG A 36 12.88 9.64 -4.29
CA ARG A 36 12.12 8.56 -4.94
C ARG A 36 11.54 7.58 -3.94
N ILE A 37 10.49 6.85 -4.35
CA ILE A 37 9.94 5.71 -3.61
C ILE A 37 9.62 4.60 -4.60
N SER A 38 10.10 3.37 -4.39
CA SER A 38 9.91 2.25 -5.33
C SER A 38 10.23 2.62 -6.79
N GLY A 39 11.31 3.38 -7.00
CA GLY A 39 11.71 3.84 -8.33
C GLY A 39 10.89 5.01 -8.89
N ILE A 40 9.86 5.50 -8.20
CA ILE A 40 9.03 6.63 -8.63
C ILE A 40 9.63 7.93 -8.13
N ALA A 41 10.00 8.84 -9.03
CA ALA A 41 10.45 10.19 -8.68
C ALA A 41 9.28 11.03 -8.17
N LEU A 42 9.47 11.70 -7.04
CA LEU A 42 8.48 12.62 -6.47
C LEU A 42 8.92 14.08 -6.65
N PRO A 43 7.96 15.04 -6.63
CA PRO A 43 8.28 16.47 -6.61
C PRO A 43 9.30 16.82 -5.52
N ALA A 44 10.15 17.81 -5.78
CA ALA A 44 11.09 18.31 -4.77
C ALA A 44 10.36 19.13 -3.68
N GLY A 45 10.92 19.15 -2.48
CA GLY A 45 10.44 20.00 -1.38
C GLY A 45 9.22 19.47 -0.62
N LEU A 46 8.82 18.21 -0.84
CA LEU A 46 7.74 17.59 -0.06
C LEU A 46 8.16 17.44 1.40
N GLN A 47 7.21 17.62 2.30
CA GLN A 47 7.40 17.47 3.74
C GLN A 47 6.87 16.13 4.24
N GLN A 48 7.29 15.75 5.44
CA GLN A 48 6.72 14.59 6.12
C GLN A 48 5.20 14.74 6.28
N ALA A 49 4.49 13.65 6.09
CA ALA A 49 3.03 13.56 6.09
C ALA A 49 2.32 14.37 4.99
N GLU A 50 3.02 14.97 4.03
CA GLU A 50 2.39 15.69 2.93
C GLU A 50 1.60 14.74 2.01
N GLN A 51 0.44 15.20 1.54
CA GLN A 51 -0.36 14.44 0.58
C GLN A 51 0.34 14.42 -0.78
N LEU A 52 0.43 13.24 -1.39
CA LEU A 52 1.00 13.08 -2.72
C LEU A 52 0.03 13.60 -3.80
N PRO A 53 0.54 14.10 -4.95
CA PRO A 53 -0.31 14.57 -6.05
C PRO A 53 -1.30 13.51 -6.55
N GLN A 54 -0.89 12.24 -6.48
CA GLN A 54 -1.73 11.08 -6.74
C GLN A 54 -1.25 9.91 -5.88
N PRO A 55 -2.13 8.96 -5.51
CA PRO A 55 -1.70 7.76 -4.83
C PRO A 55 -0.76 6.94 -5.69
N ILE A 56 0.30 6.43 -5.08
CA ILE A 56 1.34 5.63 -5.75
C ILE A 56 1.35 4.20 -5.24
N PHE A 57 1.78 3.28 -6.09
CA PHE A 57 1.98 1.87 -5.78
C PHE A 57 3.45 1.64 -5.42
N THR A 58 3.71 1.18 -4.20
CA THR A 58 5.08 1.01 -3.67
C THR A 58 5.26 -0.41 -3.12
N PRO A 59 5.42 -1.41 -4.00
CA PRO A 59 5.42 -2.80 -3.61
C PRO A 59 6.64 -3.17 -2.77
N SER A 60 6.49 -4.19 -1.92
CA SER A 60 7.62 -4.92 -1.32
C SER A 60 7.52 -6.42 -1.59
N THR A 61 8.67 -7.09 -1.54
CA THR A 61 8.71 -8.55 -1.53
C THR A 61 8.08 -9.08 -0.23
N LYS A 62 7.46 -10.25 -0.30
CA LYS A 62 7.00 -10.96 0.90
C LYS A 62 8.12 -11.89 1.37
N ALA A 63 8.86 -11.48 2.39
CA ALA A 63 10.00 -12.25 2.87
C ALA A 63 9.56 -13.48 3.69
N ALA A 64 10.43 -14.49 3.79
CA ALA A 64 10.20 -15.61 4.70
C ALA A 64 10.26 -15.14 6.16
N ALA A 65 9.57 -15.86 7.06
CA ALA A 65 9.53 -15.51 8.48
C ALA A 65 10.95 -15.37 9.06
N GLY A 66 11.27 -14.18 9.58
CA GLY A 66 12.59 -13.83 10.13
C GLY A 66 13.47 -12.97 9.21
N SER A 67 13.01 -12.63 8.00
CA SER A 67 13.65 -11.65 7.11
C SER A 67 12.81 -10.38 6.98
N HIS A 68 13.43 -9.30 6.52
CA HIS A 68 12.74 -8.03 6.27
C HIS A 68 12.22 -7.98 4.83
N ASP A 69 11.01 -7.45 4.66
CA ASP A 69 10.45 -7.14 3.35
C ASP A 69 11.30 -6.06 2.67
N GLU A 70 11.60 -6.28 1.40
CA GLU A 70 12.41 -5.36 0.60
C GLU A 70 11.49 -4.54 -0.30
N THR A 71 11.57 -3.21 -0.20
CA THR A 71 10.91 -2.31 -1.16
C THR A 71 11.47 -2.57 -2.56
N ILE A 72 10.59 -2.85 -3.52
CA ILE A 72 10.96 -3.08 -4.92
C ILE A 72 10.24 -2.08 -5.82
N ASP A 73 10.74 -1.94 -7.05
CA ASP A 73 10.06 -1.18 -8.10
C ASP A 73 9.04 -2.05 -8.86
N PHE A 74 8.28 -1.41 -9.74
CA PHE A 74 7.25 -2.10 -10.52
C PHE A 74 7.84 -3.08 -11.54
N ASP A 75 9.02 -2.80 -12.09
CA ASP A 75 9.69 -3.68 -13.05
C ASP A 75 10.05 -5.02 -12.38
N ARG A 76 10.47 -5.00 -11.12
CA ARG A 76 10.70 -6.21 -10.35
C ARG A 76 9.41 -6.99 -10.08
N VAL A 77 8.27 -6.31 -9.88
CA VAL A 77 6.95 -6.97 -9.78
C VAL A 77 6.59 -7.65 -11.10
N VAL A 78 6.78 -6.97 -12.23
CA VAL A 78 6.55 -7.52 -13.58
C VAL A 78 7.44 -8.75 -13.82
N ALA A 79 8.72 -8.68 -13.46
CA ALA A 79 9.63 -9.82 -13.57
C ALA A 79 9.20 -11.02 -12.71
N THR A 80 8.48 -10.78 -11.61
CA THR A 80 8.03 -11.83 -10.68
C THR A 80 6.69 -12.44 -11.09
N LEU A 81 5.75 -11.62 -11.57
CA LEU A 81 4.35 -12.01 -11.79
C LEU A 81 3.97 -12.15 -13.26
N GLY A 82 4.77 -11.59 -14.17
CA GLY A 82 4.34 -11.26 -15.53
C GLY A 82 3.57 -9.93 -15.58
N ALA A 83 3.60 -9.28 -16.75
CA ALA A 83 3.06 -7.93 -16.93
C ALA A 83 1.56 -7.83 -16.62
N ASP A 84 0.76 -8.76 -17.14
CA ASP A 84 -0.70 -8.71 -17.01
C ASP A 84 -1.16 -8.82 -15.55
N LEU A 85 -0.54 -9.69 -14.77
CA LEU A 85 -0.88 -9.88 -13.35
C LEU A 85 -0.34 -8.71 -12.51
N ALA A 86 0.87 -8.23 -12.80
CA ALA A 86 1.44 -7.06 -12.12
C ALA A 86 0.55 -5.83 -12.29
N GLU A 87 0.02 -5.59 -13.49
CA GLU A 87 -0.90 -4.49 -13.76
C GLU A 87 -2.22 -4.66 -13.00
N GLN A 88 -2.80 -5.86 -12.99
CA GLN A 88 -4.02 -6.13 -12.22
C GLN A 88 -3.83 -5.86 -10.73
N VAL A 89 -2.71 -6.29 -10.14
CA VAL A 89 -2.38 -6.02 -8.73
C VAL A 89 -2.26 -4.52 -8.50
N ARG A 90 -1.47 -3.80 -9.30
CA ARG A 90 -1.31 -2.34 -9.18
C ARG A 90 -2.64 -1.60 -9.29
N ALA A 91 -3.42 -1.92 -10.33
CA ALA A 91 -4.70 -1.28 -10.61
C ALA A 91 -5.70 -1.52 -9.47
N ALA A 92 -5.83 -2.77 -9.00
CA ALA A 92 -6.71 -3.13 -7.90
C ALA A 92 -6.30 -2.42 -6.59
N THR A 93 -5.00 -2.41 -6.27
CA THR A 93 -4.46 -1.76 -5.07
C THR A 93 -4.82 -0.28 -5.04
N LEU A 94 -4.55 0.44 -6.14
CA LEU A 94 -4.83 1.87 -6.22
C LEU A 94 -6.33 2.18 -6.26
N ALA A 95 -7.15 1.33 -6.88
CA ALA A 95 -8.59 1.48 -6.90
C ALA A 95 -9.20 1.31 -5.50
N LEU A 96 -8.81 0.25 -4.78
CA LEU A 96 -9.24 -0.02 -3.40
C LEU A 96 -8.82 1.12 -2.47
N TYR A 97 -7.55 1.53 -2.54
CA TYR A 97 -7.04 2.64 -1.73
C TYR A 97 -7.81 3.93 -1.97
N ARG A 98 -8.00 4.35 -3.24
CA ARG A 98 -8.74 5.58 -3.57
C ARG A 98 -10.15 5.56 -3.01
N HIS A 99 -10.84 4.44 -3.17
CA HIS A 99 -12.21 4.29 -2.66
C HIS A 99 -12.24 4.40 -1.14
N ALA A 100 -11.37 3.66 -0.44
CA ALA A 100 -11.31 3.66 1.01
C ALA A 100 -10.90 5.01 1.60
N ALA A 101 -9.87 5.66 1.02
CA ALA A 101 -9.39 6.96 1.45
C ALA A 101 -10.47 8.04 1.28
N ALA A 102 -11.18 8.06 0.14
CA ALA A 102 -12.28 8.98 -0.08
C ALA A 102 -13.43 8.75 0.92
N TYR A 103 -13.78 7.50 1.18
CA TYR A 103 -14.83 7.15 2.14
C TYR A 103 -14.46 7.51 3.59
N ALA A 104 -13.22 7.26 3.99
CA ALA A 104 -12.71 7.57 5.33
C ALA A 104 -12.59 9.09 5.56
N ALA A 105 -12.18 9.84 4.54
CA ALA A 105 -12.05 11.30 4.63
C ALA A 105 -13.40 11.98 4.95
N GLN A 106 -14.51 11.48 4.42
CA GLN A 106 -15.87 11.94 4.76
C GLN A 106 -16.22 11.77 6.24
N ARG A 107 -15.46 10.94 6.97
CA ARG A 107 -15.63 10.63 8.40
C ARG A 107 -14.50 11.22 9.26
N GLY A 108 -13.71 12.13 8.70
CA GLY A 108 -12.62 12.79 9.40
C GLY A 108 -11.41 11.89 9.66
N ILE A 109 -11.22 10.85 8.85
CA ILE A 109 -10.07 9.93 8.94
C ILE A 109 -9.28 9.99 7.63
N LEU A 110 -7.97 10.22 7.73
CA LEU A 110 -7.04 10.13 6.61
C LEU A 110 -6.38 8.75 6.62
N ILE A 111 -6.32 8.10 5.46
CA ILE A 111 -5.56 6.85 5.28
C ILE A 111 -4.26 7.24 4.60
N ALA A 112 -3.16 7.31 5.35
CA ALA A 112 -1.87 7.72 4.83
C ALA A 112 -1.37 6.72 3.77
N ASP A 113 -1.45 5.45 4.10
CA ASP A 113 -1.11 4.31 3.27
C ASP A 113 -1.74 3.03 3.82
N THR A 114 -1.75 1.99 3.00
CA THR A 114 -2.24 0.66 3.38
C THR A 114 -1.52 -0.42 2.58
N LYS A 115 -1.34 -1.60 3.20
CA LYS A 115 -0.94 -2.83 2.53
C LYS A 115 -2.18 -3.65 2.17
N PHE A 116 -2.20 -4.20 0.97
CA PHE A 116 -3.10 -5.28 0.58
C PHE A 116 -2.30 -6.54 0.25
N GLU A 117 -2.94 -7.70 0.39
CA GLU A 117 -2.47 -8.95 -0.18
C GLU A 117 -3.47 -9.49 -1.18
N PHE A 118 -2.97 -10.20 -2.18
CA PHE A 118 -3.80 -10.78 -3.22
C PHE A 118 -3.52 -12.27 -3.38
N GLY A 119 -4.53 -13.00 -3.84
CA GLY A 119 -4.43 -14.40 -4.17
C GLY A 119 -5.18 -14.74 -5.45
N LEU A 120 -4.76 -15.83 -6.08
CA LEU A 120 -5.38 -16.38 -7.29
C LEU A 120 -6.25 -17.58 -6.92
N ASP A 121 -7.43 -17.68 -7.53
CA ASP A 121 -8.21 -18.92 -7.50
C ASP A 121 -7.70 -19.94 -8.53
N ALA A 122 -8.36 -21.10 -8.61
CA ALA A 122 -7.99 -22.17 -9.53
C ALA A 122 -8.12 -21.80 -11.02
N ALA A 123 -8.91 -20.76 -11.34
CA ALA A 123 -9.06 -20.23 -12.70
C ALA A 123 -8.09 -19.07 -12.98
N GLY A 124 -7.21 -18.72 -12.03
CA GLY A 124 -6.27 -17.61 -12.18
C GLY A 124 -6.89 -16.23 -11.97
N ARG A 125 -8.11 -16.14 -11.40
CA ARG A 125 -8.73 -14.85 -11.10
C ARG A 125 -8.14 -14.26 -9.82
N LEU A 126 -7.83 -12.97 -9.87
CA LEU A 126 -7.28 -12.21 -8.74
C LEU A 126 -8.38 -11.84 -7.73
N TYR A 127 -8.11 -12.07 -6.45
CA TYR A 127 -8.92 -11.62 -5.33
C TYR A 127 -8.03 -10.97 -4.28
N VAL A 128 -8.58 -10.01 -3.55
CA VAL A 128 -7.98 -9.56 -2.30
C VAL A 128 -8.07 -10.69 -1.27
N MET A 129 -7.03 -10.82 -0.45
CA MET A 129 -6.98 -11.74 0.69
C MET A 129 -6.36 -11.02 1.90
N ASP A 130 -6.09 -11.76 2.97
CA ASP A 130 -5.64 -11.21 4.25
C ASP A 130 -6.68 -10.27 4.89
N GLU A 131 -6.31 -9.54 5.93
CA GLU A 131 -7.04 -8.37 6.38
C GLU A 131 -6.88 -7.19 5.40
N MET A 132 -7.81 -6.24 5.46
CA MET A 132 -7.72 -5.01 4.68
C MET A 132 -8.19 -3.82 5.50
N LEU A 133 -7.47 -2.70 5.38
CA LEU A 133 -7.89 -1.42 5.93
C LEU A 133 -8.13 -1.47 7.46
N THR A 134 -7.29 -2.25 8.15
CA THR A 134 -7.22 -2.30 9.61
C THR A 134 -6.06 -1.44 10.12
N PRO A 135 -6.05 -1.01 11.38
CA PRO A 135 -4.92 -0.25 11.91
C PRO A 135 -3.57 -0.98 11.88
N ASP A 136 -3.57 -2.31 11.76
CA ASP A 136 -2.37 -3.12 11.60
C ASP A 136 -1.85 -3.11 10.15
N SER A 137 -2.76 -3.00 9.17
CA SER A 137 -2.44 -2.97 7.73
C SER A 137 -2.40 -1.57 7.12
N SER A 138 -2.81 -0.54 7.87
CA SER A 138 -2.91 0.84 7.39
C SER A 138 -2.52 1.87 8.45
N ARG A 139 -1.99 3.01 7.99
CA ARG A 139 -1.80 4.19 8.85
C ARG A 139 -3.02 5.09 8.76
N PHE A 140 -3.76 5.18 9.85
CA PHE A 140 -4.91 6.07 9.99
C PHE A 140 -4.53 7.30 10.82
N TRP A 141 -4.90 8.47 10.34
CA TRP A 141 -4.76 9.72 11.09
C TRP A 141 -6.10 10.41 11.24
N PRO A 142 -6.39 11.04 12.40
CA PRO A 142 -7.49 11.96 12.49
C PRO A 142 -7.23 13.15 11.55
N ALA A 143 -8.21 13.50 10.71
CA ALA A 143 -8.13 14.71 9.89
C ALA A 143 -8.09 15.96 10.78
N ALA A 144 -8.75 15.90 11.94
CA ALA A 144 -8.63 16.89 12.99
C ALA A 144 -7.19 16.91 13.54
N GLY A 145 -6.49 18.02 13.34
CA GLY A 145 -5.12 18.20 13.85
C GLY A 145 -4.01 17.66 12.96
N TYR A 146 -4.33 17.11 11.77
CA TYR A 146 -3.34 16.77 10.75
C TYR A 146 -2.51 18.00 10.35
N ARG A 147 -1.18 17.83 10.34
CA ARG A 147 -0.20 18.87 9.96
C ARG A 147 0.96 18.25 9.19
N ILE A 148 1.31 18.86 8.06
CA ILE A 148 2.55 18.53 7.33
C ILE A 148 3.78 18.91 8.16
N GLY A 149 4.93 18.28 7.86
CA GLY A 149 6.20 18.50 8.55
C GLY A 149 6.28 17.83 9.94
N THR A 150 5.30 17.00 10.30
CA THR A 150 5.26 16.25 11.56
C THR A 150 5.04 14.76 11.32
N SER A 151 5.22 13.93 12.35
CA SER A 151 4.69 12.56 12.34
C SER A 151 3.30 12.59 12.99
N PRO A 152 2.21 12.44 12.23
CA PRO A 152 0.87 12.47 12.80
C PRO A 152 0.67 11.31 13.77
N PRO A 153 -0.21 11.49 14.78
CA PRO A 153 -0.46 10.50 15.83
C PRO A 153 -1.10 9.22 15.30
#